data_AF-A0A529NF61-F1
#
_entry.id   AF-A0A529NF61-F1
#
_cell.length_a   1.000
_cell.length_b   1.000
_cell.length_c   1.000
_cell.angle_alpha   90.00
_cell.angle_beta   90.00
_cell.angle_gamma   90.00
#
_symmetry.space_group_name_H-M   'P 1'
#
loop_
_entity.id
_entity.type
_entity.pdbx_description
1 polymer ?
#
loop_
_entity_poly.entity_id
_entity_poly.type
_entity_poly.pdbx_seq_one_letter_code
_entity_poly.pdbx_strand_id
1 'polypeptide(L)'
;SVPRKGERVLFLGAEPGFRLPEGFDAALHLVQGFRPHFRALQGAGFTVTPHLEGEGFDAALVLAGRHRGQNELHIAQAIERVRPGGLIVVAGAKDDGIASLRKRMDELVPLDGHLPKHHG
;
A
#
# COMPACT_ATOMS: atom_id res chain seq x y z
N SER A 1 -1.53 -12.26 -10.42
CA SER A 1 -1.33 -13.47 -9.59
C SER A 1 -1.22 -13.05 -8.14
N VAL A 2 -1.52 -13.93 -7.18
CA VAL A 2 -1.25 -13.66 -5.75
C VAL A 2 0.28 -13.65 -5.55
N PRO A 3 0.84 -12.71 -4.76
CA PRO A 3 2.28 -12.64 -4.50
C PRO A 3 2.84 -13.93 -3.88
N ARG A 4 3.97 -14.39 -4.40
CA ARG A 4 4.56 -15.72 -4.15
C ARG A 4 5.75 -15.66 -3.22
N LYS A 5 6.14 -16.83 -2.69
CA LYS A 5 7.38 -17.00 -1.92
C LYS A 5 8.60 -16.48 -2.70
N GLY A 6 9.41 -15.66 -2.03
CA GLY A 6 10.59 -15.01 -2.60
C GLY A 6 10.33 -13.60 -3.12
N GLU A 7 9.07 -13.20 -3.30
CA GLU A 7 8.70 -11.82 -3.61
C GLU A 7 8.64 -10.98 -2.33
N ARG A 8 8.91 -9.68 -2.48
CA ARG A 8 8.84 -8.67 -1.41
C ARG A 8 7.77 -7.65 -1.73
N VAL A 9 6.83 -7.48 -0.80
CA VAL A 9 5.72 -6.53 -0.93
C VAL A 9 5.84 -5.45 0.13
N LEU A 10 5.85 -4.19 -0.31
CA LEU A 10 5.79 -3.02 0.56
C LEU A 10 4.32 -2.68 0.89
N PHE A 11 4.01 -2.32 2.13
CA PHE A 11 2.68 -1.82 2.50
C PHE A 11 2.78 -0.48 3.24
N LEU A 12 2.36 0.59 2.56
CA LEU A 12 2.31 1.95 3.06
C LEU A 12 0.90 2.31 3.59
N GLY A 13 0.87 2.95 4.76
CA GLY A 13 -0.39 3.34 5.38
C GLY A 13 -1.18 2.18 5.99
N ALA A 14 -0.54 1.03 6.25
CA ALA A 14 -1.21 -0.15 6.79
C ALA A 14 -1.92 0.16 8.12
N GLU A 15 -3.20 -0.19 8.21
CA GLU A 15 -3.99 -0.13 9.44
C GLU A 15 -4.18 -1.55 10.03
N PRO A 16 -4.31 -1.71 11.36
CA PRO A 16 -4.54 -3.01 11.96
C PRO A 16 -5.85 -3.68 11.48
N GLY A 17 -5.91 -5.01 11.51
CA GLY A 17 -7.14 -5.77 11.27
C GLY A 17 -7.37 -6.23 9.82
N PHE A 18 -6.44 -5.96 8.90
CA PHE A 18 -6.50 -6.58 7.57
C PHE A 18 -6.20 -8.08 7.63
N ARG A 19 -6.68 -8.80 6.61
CA ARG A 19 -6.38 -10.22 6.39
C ARG A 19 -5.70 -10.38 5.05
N LEU A 20 -4.67 -11.20 5.01
CA LEU A 20 -4.05 -11.60 3.76
C LEU A 20 -4.95 -12.61 3.05
N PRO A 21 -5.07 -12.54 1.72
CA PRO A 21 -5.80 -13.54 0.96
C PRO A 21 -5.08 -14.89 1.04
N GLU A 22 -5.82 -15.97 0.82
CA GLU A 22 -5.25 -17.31 0.70
C GLU A 22 -4.15 -17.34 -0.39
N GLY A 23 -3.03 -18.00 -0.09
CA GLY A 23 -1.88 -18.12 -1.00
C GLY A 23 -0.97 -16.90 -1.07
N PHE A 24 -1.13 -15.91 -0.19
CA PHE A 24 -0.16 -14.81 -0.05
C PHE A 24 1.09 -15.30 0.69
N ASP A 25 2.13 -15.62 -0.06
CA ASP A 25 3.38 -16.20 0.48
C ASP A 25 4.59 -15.24 0.40
N ALA A 26 4.37 -14.02 -0.08
CA ALA A 26 5.42 -13.00 -0.18
C ALA A 26 5.81 -12.42 1.18
N ALA A 27 7.05 -11.95 1.29
CA ALA A 27 7.50 -11.21 2.46
C ALA A 27 6.85 -9.81 2.48
N LEU A 28 6.00 -9.56 3.47
CA LEU A 28 5.27 -8.31 3.61
C LEU A 28 5.99 -7.35 4.58
N HIS A 29 6.35 -6.16 4.10
CA HIS A 29 7.04 -5.12 4.84
C HIS A 29 6.11 -3.93 5.07
N LEU A 30 5.69 -3.70 6.32
CA LEU A 30 4.74 -2.64 6.66
C LEU A 30 5.50 -1.42 7.15
N VAL A 31 5.11 -0.24 6.68
CA VAL A 31 5.64 1.04 7.18
C VAL A 31 4.54 1.78 7.93
N GLN A 32 4.76 2.03 9.22
CA GLN A 32 3.78 2.66 10.08
C GLN A 32 4.44 3.50 11.17
N GLY A 33 4.39 4.82 11.02
CA GLY A 33 4.92 5.77 12.01
C GLY A 33 3.99 6.01 13.21
N PHE A 34 2.69 5.76 13.08
CA PHE A 34 1.73 5.97 14.17
C PHE A 34 1.81 4.84 15.20
N ARG A 35 2.25 5.20 16.41
CA ARG A 35 2.62 4.24 17.45
C ARG A 35 1.54 3.21 17.80
N PRO A 36 0.25 3.58 17.96
CA PRO A 36 -0.79 2.60 18.22
C PRO A 36 -0.94 1.55 17.11
N HIS A 37 -0.94 1.97 15.84
CA HIS A 37 -1.04 1.05 14.71
C HIS A 37 0.20 0.17 14.59
N PHE A 38 1.39 0.76 14.74
CA PHE A 38 2.65 0.02 14.75
C PHE A 38 2.61 -1.15 15.76
N ARG A 39 2.16 -0.88 16.99
CA ARG A 39 2.10 -1.89 18.05
C ARG A 39 1.07 -2.96 17.78
N ALA A 40 -0.11 -2.59 17.29
CA ALA A 40 -1.14 -3.55 16.94
C ALA A 40 -0.71 -4.48 15.78
N LEU A 41 -0.07 -3.92 14.74
CA LEU A 41 0.46 -4.70 13.61
C LEU A 41 1.61 -5.62 14.03
N GLN A 42 2.52 -5.13 14.88
CA GLN A 42 3.58 -5.96 15.44
C GLN A 42 3.00 -7.10 16.30
N GLY A 43 2.00 -6.80 17.12
CA GLY A 43 1.28 -7.80 17.93
C GLY A 43 0.53 -8.84 17.10
N ALA A 44 0.13 -8.49 15.88
CA ALA A 44 -0.44 -9.42 14.90
C ALA A 44 0.63 -10.24 14.13
N GLY A 45 1.91 -10.10 14.48
CA GLY A 45 3.00 -10.90 13.90
C GLY A 45 3.60 -10.33 12.61
N PHE A 46 3.25 -9.11 12.21
CA PHE A 46 3.81 -8.50 11.00
C PHE A 46 5.21 -7.89 11.25
N THR A 47 6.03 -7.90 10.20
CA THR A 47 7.26 -7.10 10.14
C THR A 47 6.90 -5.64 9.85
N VAL A 48 7.11 -4.77 10.83
CA VAL A 48 6.74 -3.34 10.75
C VAL A 48 7.95 -2.46 11.05
N THR A 49 8.21 -1.48 10.19
CA THR A 49 9.20 -0.42 10.42
C THR A 49 8.51 0.94 10.57
N PRO A 50 9.07 1.85 11.38
CA PRO A 50 8.51 3.21 11.51
C PRO A 50 8.85 4.08 10.28
N HIS A 51 9.95 3.77 9.60
CA HIS A 51 10.43 4.46 8.42
C HIS A 51 10.65 3.49 7.28
N LEU A 52 10.59 4.02 6.06
CA LEU A 52 10.82 3.28 4.84
C LEU A 52 12.29 2.88 4.70
N GLU A 53 12.53 1.60 4.47
CA GLU A 53 13.87 1.04 4.26
C GLU A 53 13.87 0.09 3.06
N GLY A 54 14.96 0.10 2.30
CA GLY A 54 15.17 -0.75 1.14
C GLY A 54 14.43 -0.30 -0.13
N GLU A 55 14.76 -1.00 -1.21
CA GLU A 55 14.26 -0.80 -2.57
C GLU A 55 14.13 -2.17 -3.29
N GLY A 56 13.71 -2.14 -4.56
CA GLY A 56 13.58 -3.32 -5.41
C GLY A 56 12.43 -4.25 -5.00
N PHE A 57 11.36 -3.69 -4.42
CA PHE A 57 10.16 -4.48 -4.08
C PHE A 57 9.45 -4.93 -5.36
N ASP A 58 8.85 -6.12 -5.33
CA ASP A 58 8.11 -6.68 -6.47
C ASP A 58 6.74 -6.02 -6.62
N ALA A 59 6.16 -5.55 -5.50
CA ALA A 59 4.91 -4.80 -5.49
C ALA A 59 4.81 -3.87 -4.27
N ALA A 60 3.87 -2.92 -4.34
CA ALA A 60 3.46 -2.11 -3.20
C ALA A 60 1.93 -2.06 -3.06
N LEU A 61 1.48 -2.07 -1.81
CA LEU A 61 0.13 -1.78 -1.38
C LEU A 61 0.13 -0.41 -0.70
N VAL A 62 -0.81 0.45 -1.05
CA VAL A 62 -0.97 1.78 -0.44
C VAL A 62 -2.41 1.91 0.03
N LEU A 63 -2.60 2.08 1.34
CA LEU A 63 -3.89 2.48 1.90
C LEU A 63 -3.91 4.01 2.02
N ALA A 64 -4.70 4.65 1.17
CA ALA A 64 -4.92 6.08 1.17
C ALA A 64 -5.99 6.46 2.20
N GLY A 65 -5.66 7.44 3.04
CA GLY A 65 -6.59 8.02 4.01
C GLY A 65 -7.08 9.40 3.55
N ARG A 66 -7.67 10.18 4.46
CA ARG A 66 -8.21 11.51 4.17
C ARG A 66 -7.19 12.61 3.86
N HIS A 67 -5.90 12.37 4.10
CA HIS A 67 -4.85 13.38 4.02
C HIS A 67 -4.11 13.34 2.69
N ARG A 68 -4.49 14.26 1.80
CA ARG A 68 -3.99 14.37 0.42
C ARG A 68 -2.46 14.31 0.30
N GLY A 69 -1.74 15.15 1.04
CA GLY A 69 -0.28 15.22 0.95
C GLY A 69 0.42 13.92 1.40
N GLN A 70 -0.12 13.26 2.43
CA GLN A 70 0.41 11.98 2.89
C GLN A 70 0.20 10.87 1.85
N ASN A 71 -0.96 10.85 1.19
CA ASN A 71 -1.25 9.89 0.13
C ASN A 71 -0.31 10.07 -1.06
N GLU A 72 -0.07 11.31 -1.48
CA GLU A 72 0.89 11.62 -2.57
C GLU A 72 2.30 11.16 -2.21
N LEU A 73 2.74 11.42 -0.97
CA LEU A 73 4.04 10.97 -0.49
C LEU A 73 4.16 9.44 -0.49
N HIS A 74 3.14 8.72 -0.01
CA HIS A 74 3.14 7.25 -0.05
C HIS A 74 3.20 6.72 -1.49
N ILE A 75 2.44 7.31 -2.41
CA ILE A 75 2.46 6.86 -3.81
C ILE A 75 3.83 7.13 -4.44
N ALA A 76 4.42 8.29 -4.23
CA ALA A 76 5.77 8.59 -4.70
C ALA A 76 6.80 7.60 -4.13
N GLN A 77 6.73 7.31 -2.83
CA GLN A 77 7.61 6.34 -2.19
C GLN A 77 7.46 4.92 -2.75
N ALA A 78 6.23 4.52 -3.10
CA ALA A 78 5.97 3.25 -3.75
C ALA A 78 6.59 3.21 -5.15
N ILE A 79 6.42 4.28 -5.95
CA ILE A 79 7.02 4.40 -7.30
C ILE A 79 8.55 4.31 -7.24
N GLU A 80 9.18 4.97 -6.28
CA GLU A 80 10.65 4.95 -6.12
C GLU A 80 11.21 3.58 -5.73
N ARG A 81 10.45 2.76 -5.00
CA ARG A 81 10.97 1.55 -4.33
C ARG A 81 10.52 0.25 -4.96
N VAL A 82 9.47 0.28 -5.76
CA VAL A 82 9.04 -0.86 -6.56
C VAL A 82 9.93 -0.94 -7.80
N ARG A 83 10.41 -2.14 -8.11
CA ARG A 83 11.25 -2.37 -9.30
C ARG A 83 10.47 -1.99 -10.58
N PRO A 84 11.16 -1.62 -11.68
CA PRO A 84 10.52 -1.45 -12.98
C PRO A 84 9.64 -2.66 -13.35
N GLY A 85 8.40 -2.41 -13.75
CA GLY A 85 7.41 -3.45 -14.07
C GLY A 85 6.73 -4.11 -12.85
N GLY A 86 7.05 -3.69 -11.62
CA GLY A 86 6.34 -4.11 -10.41
C GLY A 86 4.98 -3.42 -10.26
N LEU A 87 4.09 -4.02 -9.47
CA LEU A 87 2.71 -3.57 -9.32
C LEU A 87 2.53 -2.64 -8.12
N ILE A 88 1.87 -1.50 -8.31
CA ILE A 88 1.45 -0.62 -7.19
C ILE A 88 -0.08 -0.61 -7.14
N VAL A 89 -0.64 -1.04 -6.00
CA VAL A 89 -2.08 -1.03 -5.75
C VAL A 89 -2.40 0.03 -4.72
N VAL A 90 -3.23 1.00 -5.11
CA VAL A 90 -3.72 2.05 -4.20
C VAL A 90 -5.20 1.80 -3.91
N ALA A 91 -5.55 1.71 -2.63
CA ALA A 91 -6.91 1.56 -2.16
C ALA A 91 -7.25 2.65 -1.15
N GLY A 92 -8.52 3.02 -1.05
CA GLY A 92 -9.00 3.99 -0.07
C GLY A 92 -10.52 4.06 -0.09
N ALA A 93 -11.11 4.68 0.94
CA ALA A 93 -12.54 4.86 1.01
C ALA A 93 -13.03 5.95 0.05
N LYS A 94 -14.29 5.84 -0.40
CA LYS A 94 -14.95 6.89 -1.18
C LYS A 94 -14.98 8.21 -0.41
N ASP A 95 -15.32 8.13 0.87
CA ASP A 95 -15.48 9.29 1.76
C ASP A 95 -14.14 9.95 2.12
N ASP A 96 -13.04 9.20 1.96
CA ASP A 96 -11.67 9.72 2.11
C ASP A 96 -11.08 10.27 0.79
N GLY A 97 -11.90 10.34 -0.27
CA GLY A 97 -11.54 11.02 -1.51
C GLY A 97 -10.67 10.21 -2.47
N ILE A 98 -10.73 8.87 -2.43
CA ILE A 98 -9.96 8.01 -3.34
C ILE A 98 -10.22 8.32 -4.83
N ALA A 99 -11.43 8.74 -5.19
CA ALA A 99 -11.78 9.11 -6.55
C ALA A 99 -11.02 10.38 -7.02
N SER A 100 -10.92 11.37 -6.14
CA SER A 100 -10.17 12.60 -6.39
C SER A 100 -8.67 12.34 -6.47
N LEU A 101 -8.15 11.46 -5.60
CA LEU A 101 -6.75 11.02 -5.64
C LEU A 101 -6.44 10.32 -6.97
N ARG A 102 -7.29 9.38 -7.41
CA ARG A 102 -7.13 8.69 -8.71
C ARG A 102 -7.04 9.67 -9.87
N LYS A 103 -8.00 10.61 -9.97
CA LYS A 103 -8.01 11.60 -11.06
C LYS A 103 -6.70 12.38 -11.11
N ARG A 104 -6.18 12.78 -9.95
CA ARG A 104 -4.92 13.50 -9.88
C ARG A 104 -3.71 12.64 -10.24
N MET A 105 -3.69 11.36 -9.86
CA MET A 105 -2.61 10.46 -10.25
C MET A 105 -2.60 10.21 -11.76
N ASP A 106 -3.77 10.16 -12.39
CA ASP A 106 -3.92 10.03 -13.86
C ASP A 106 -3.29 11.21 -14.63
N GLU A 107 -3.23 12.40 -14.01
CA GLU A 107 -2.55 13.57 -14.58
C GLU A 107 -1.02 13.48 -14.48
N LEU A 108 -0.48 12.62 -13.60
CA LEU A 108 0.95 12.54 -13.28
C LEU A 108 1.63 11.28 -13.81
N VAL A 109 0.92 10.15 -13.82
CA VAL A 109 1.44 8.84 -14.24
C VAL A 109 0.36 8.03 -14.95
N PRO A 110 0.70 7.25 -15.99
CA PRO A 110 -0.25 6.33 -16.61
C PRO A 110 -0.79 5.30 -15.62
N LEU A 111 -2.11 5.09 -15.62
CA LEU A 111 -2.78 4.09 -14.78
C LEU A 111 -3.27 2.90 -15.62
N ASP A 112 -2.91 1.68 -15.21
CA ASP A 112 -3.33 0.45 -15.91
C ASP A 112 -4.82 0.11 -15.72
N GLY A 113 -5.49 0.68 -14.70
CA GLY A 113 -6.93 0.47 -14.49
C GLY A 113 -7.45 0.93 -13.13
N HIS A 114 -8.77 0.81 -12.93
CA HIS A 114 -9.43 1.05 -11.64
C HIS A 114 -10.64 0.12 -11.46
N LEU A 115 -10.94 -0.27 -10.21
CA LEU A 115 -12.07 -1.14 -9.87
C LEU A 115 -12.82 -0.56 -8.65
N PRO A 116 -14.09 -0.14 -8.78
CA PRO A 116 -14.92 0.25 -7.65
C PRO A 116 -15.28 -0.96 -6.79
N LYS A 117 -15.20 -0.84 -5.46
CA LYS A 117 -15.85 -1.78 -4.53
C LYS A 117 -17.23 -1.22 -4.19
N HIS A 118 -18.28 -1.73 -4.83
CA HIS A 118 -19.65 -1.40 -4.42
C HIS A 118 -19.96 -2.22 -3.16
N HIS A 119 -20.23 -1.54 -2.05
CA HIS A 119 -20.96 -2.14 -0.94
C HIS A 119 -22.42 -2.31 -1.38
N GLY A 120 -22.88 -3.54 -1.47
CA GLY A 120 -24.31 -3.86 -1.40
C GLY A 120 -24.79 -3.80 0.04
#